data_AF-A0A031LNK3-F1
#
_entry.id   AF-A0A031LNK3-F1
#
_cell.length_a   1.000
_cell.length_b   1.000
_cell.length_c   1.000
_cell.angle_alpha   90.00
_cell.angle_beta   90.00
_cell.angle_gamma   90.00
#
_symmetry.space_group_name_H-M   'P 1'
#
loop_
_entity.id
_entity.type
_entity.pdbx_description
1 polymer ?
#
loop_
_entity_poly.entity_id
_entity_poly.type
_entity_poly.pdbx_seq_one_letter_code
_entity_poly.pdbx_strand_id
1 'polypeptide(L)'
;MNSLFSSILAGFLAGLFDIFFYIGNVKIFSYISYHILGINSIILGIILHLIASIVIFAIIITILNIVKIEVGSAISALILGIMIGSSVLALFSLPIHLLVFPISLDITYVLSHVFYGILGYLIYYSLIKNSKN
;
A
#
# COMPACT_ATOMS: atom_id res chain seq x y z
N MET A 1 2.12 -17.00 -13.36
CA MET A 1 2.97 -16.05 -12.60
C MET A 1 2.95 -16.45 -11.11
N ASN A 2 4.09 -16.43 -10.40
CA ASN A 2 4.13 -16.81 -8.99
C ASN A 2 3.27 -15.84 -8.13
N SER A 3 2.53 -16.35 -7.13
CA SER A 3 1.73 -15.54 -6.19
C SER A 3 2.56 -14.44 -5.55
N LEU A 4 3.81 -14.75 -5.14
CA LEU A 4 4.72 -13.79 -4.53
C LEU A 4 5.14 -12.66 -5.50
N PHE A 5 5.42 -13.00 -6.75
CA PHE A 5 5.76 -11.99 -7.75
C PHE A 5 4.56 -11.08 -8.03
N SER A 6 3.36 -11.66 -8.10
CA SER A 6 2.11 -10.92 -8.33
C SER A 6 1.82 -9.96 -7.18
N SER A 7 2.09 -10.36 -5.93
CA SER A 7 1.93 -9.48 -4.77
C SER A 7 2.96 -8.35 -4.73
N ILE A 8 4.22 -8.63 -5.09
CA ILE A 8 5.27 -7.60 -5.16
C ILE A 8 4.91 -6.55 -6.19
N LEU A 9 4.51 -6.97 -7.40
CA LEU A 9 4.12 -6.06 -8.48
C LEU A 9 2.87 -5.26 -8.11
N ALA A 10 1.88 -5.89 -7.49
CA ALA A 10 0.67 -5.23 -7.03
C ALA A 10 0.96 -4.17 -5.96
N GLY A 11 1.78 -4.50 -4.95
CA GLY A 11 2.18 -3.56 -3.90
C GLY A 11 2.99 -2.39 -4.44
N PHE A 12 3.89 -2.64 -5.40
CA PHE A 12 4.65 -1.58 -6.07
C PHE A 12 3.74 -0.63 -6.85
N LEU A 13 2.86 -1.17 -7.69
CA LEU A 13 1.94 -0.35 -8.50
C LEU A 13 0.96 0.42 -7.63
N ALA A 14 0.41 -0.20 -6.59
CA ALA A 14 -0.45 0.49 -5.63
C ALA A 14 0.29 1.63 -4.91
N GLY A 15 1.52 1.39 -4.46
CA GLY A 15 2.35 2.42 -3.83
C GLY A 15 2.72 3.55 -4.80
N LEU A 16 2.99 3.25 -6.08
CA LEU A 16 3.19 4.27 -7.09
C LEU A 16 1.94 5.14 -7.30
N PHE A 17 0.76 4.51 -7.32
CA PHE A 17 -0.51 5.24 -7.39
C PHE A 17 -0.76 6.10 -6.15
N ASP A 18 -0.35 5.62 -4.98
CA ASP A 18 -0.50 6.32 -3.71
C ASP A 18 0.23 7.67 -3.70
N ILE A 19 1.40 7.74 -4.34
CA ILE A 19 2.20 8.97 -4.46
C ILE A 19 1.42 10.12 -5.13
N PHE A 20 0.50 9.83 -6.06
CA PHE A 20 -0.28 10.86 -6.73
C PHE A 20 -1.17 11.65 -5.76
N PHE A 21 -1.64 11.02 -4.68
CA PHE A 21 -2.41 11.70 -3.64
C PHE A 21 -1.57 12.72 -2.86
N TYR A 22 -0.24 12.62 -2.89
CA TYR A 22 0.67 13.51 -2.17
C TYR A 22 1.35 14.56 -3.06
N ILE A 23 0.95 14.70 -4.33
CA ILE A 23 1.53 15.72 -5.24
C ILE A 23 1.39 17.14 -4.68
N GLY A 24 0.29 17.43 -3.97
CA GLY A 24 0.09 18.71 -3.31
C GLY A 24 0.99 18.97 -2.10
N ASN A 25 1.63 17.93 -1.55
CA ASN A 25 2.49 18.04 -0.36
C ASN A 25 3.63 17.00 -0.37
N VAL A 26 4.46 17.02 -1.41
CA VAL A 26 5.60 16.08 -1.56
C VAL A 26 6.66 16.17 -0.46
N LYS A 27 6.62 17.23 0.38
CA LYS A 27 7.51 17.39 1.54
C LYS A 27 7.36 16.26 2.55
N ILE A 28 6.20 15.58 2.57
CA ILE A 28 5.97 14.39 3.39
C ILE A 28 7.05 13.32 3.19
N PHE A 29 7.51 13.10 1.95
CA PHE A 29 8.54 12.10 1.66
C PHE A 29 9.91 12.53 2.19
N SER A 30 10.23 13.82 2.12
CA SER A 30 11.46 14.35 2.73
C SER A 30 11.46 14.16 4.25
N TYR A 31 10.31 14.33 4.89
CA TYR A 31 10.12 14.09 6.31
C TYR A 31 10.30 12.60 6.66
N ILE A 32 9.72 11.70 5.86
CA ILE A 32 9.90 10.25 5.97
C ILE A 32 11.39 9.88 5.91
N SER A 33 12.09 10.36 4.88
CA SER A 33 13.52 10.10 4.69
C SER A 33 14.37 10.61 5.84
N TYR A 34 14.06 11.80 6.36
CA TYR A 34 14.83 12.40 7.46
C TYR A 34 14.71 11.58 8.75
N HIS A 35 13.53 11.10 9.12
CA HIS A 35 13.37 10.33 10.37
C HIS A 35 13.92 8.92 10.27
N ILE A 36 13.91 8.30 9.08
CA ILE A 36 14.40 6.93 8.91
C ILE A 36 15.92 6.90 8.74
N LEU A 37 16.48 7.82 7.95
CA LEU A 37 17.88 7.78 7.51
C LEU A 37 18.70 9.00 7.94
N GLY A 38 18.09 10.02 8.56
CA GLY A 38 18.77 11.29 8.90
C GLY A 38 19.02 12.20 7.69
N ILE A 39 18.51 11.83 6.51
CA ILE A 39 18.78 12.53 5.24
C ILE A 39 17.51 13.22 4.76
N ASN A 40 17.56 14.53 4.55
CA ASN A 40 16.45 15.29 3.99
C ASN A 40 16.42 15.13 2.45
N SER A 41 15.64 14.16 1.95
CA SER A 41 15.52 13.88 0.51
C SER A 41 14.13 13.35 0.14
N ILE A 42 13.46 14.02 -0.80
CA ILE A 42 12.15 13.61 -1.32
C ILE A 42 12.27 12.29 -2.06
N ILE A 43 13.27 12.15 -2.93
CA ILE A 43 13.47 10.94 -3.76
C ILE A 43 13.69 9.73 -2.87
N LEU A 44 14.53 9.87 -1.84
CA LEU A 44 14.80 8.78 -0.91
C LEU A 44 13.55 8.41 -0.10
N GLY A 45 12.75 9.40 0.30
CA GLY A 45 11.46 9.17 0.94
C GLY A 45 10.46 8.41 0.06
N ILE A 46 10.40 8.73 -1.23
CA ILE A 46 9.58 8.01 -2.20
C ILE A 46 10.04 6.55 -2.31
N ILE A 47 11.36 6.32 -2.40
CA ILE A 47 11.92 4.96 -2.45
C ILE A 47 11.53 4.17 -1.19
N LEU A 48 11.69 4.77 -0.01
CA LEU A 48 11.32 4.14 1.26
C LEU A 48 9.82 3.83 1.33
N HIS A 49 8.97 4.76 0.89
CA HIS A 49 7.54 4.55 0.80
C HIS A 49 7.19 3.39 -0.13
N LEU A 50 7.79 3.30 -1.31
CA LEU A 50 7.57 2.19 -2.25
C LEU A 50 8.01 0.85 -1.67
N ILE A 51 9.15 0.80 -0.98
CA ILE A 51 9.61 -0.41 -0.29
C ILE A 51 8.59 -0.83 0.77
N ALA A 52 8.13 0.10 1.61
CA ALA A 52 7.11 -0.18 2.63
C ALA A 52 5.82 -0.71 1.99
N SER A 53 5.35 -0.07 0.93
CA SER A 53 4.17 -0.47 0.16
C SER A 53 4.29 -1.88 -0.44
N ILE A 54 5.46 -2.26 -0.96
CA ILE A 54 5.70 -3.62 -1.45
C ILE A 54 5.65 -4.64 -0.29
N VAL A 55 6.39 -4.36 0.78
CA VAL A 55 6.55 -5.29 1.91
C VAL A 55 5.21 -5.53 2.61
N ILE A 56 4.48 -4.46 2.92
CA ILE A 56 3.17 -4.53 3.57
C ILE A 56 2.19 -5.35 2.71
N PHE A 57 2.12 -5.05 1.40
CA PHE A 57 1.20 -5.77 0.52
C PHE A 57 1.54 -7.26 0.42
N ALA A 58 2.83 -7.59 0.26
CA ALA A 58 3.29 -8.96 0.18
C ALA A 58 2.97 -9.75 1.46
N ILE A 59 3.14 -9.15 2.64
CA ILE A 59 2.77 -9.75 3.92
C ILE A 59 1.27 -10.01 3.97
N ILE A 60 0.44 -9.03 3.62
CA ILE A 60 -1.02 -9.15 3.63
C ILE A 60 -1.48 -10.29 2.73
N ILE A 61 -0.99 -10.33 1.49
CA ILE A 61 -1.31 -11.42 0.56
C ILE A 61 -0.85 -12.78 1.11
N THR A 62 0.32 -12.84 1.72
CA THR A 62 0.82 -14.07 2.35
C THR A 62 -0.12 -14.55 3.46
N ILE A 63 -0.58 -13.64 4.33
CA ILE A 63 -1.56 -13.94 5.37
C ILE A 63 -2.86 -14.45 4.75
N LEU A 64 -3.43 -13.75 3.76
CA LEU A 64 -4.67 -14.14 3.09
C LEU A 64 -4.57 -15.55 2.48
N ASN A 65 -3.42 -15.89 1.88
CA ASN A 65 -3.17 -17.23 1.34
C ASN A 65 -3.08 -18.29 2.46
N ILE A 66 -2.42 -17.98 3.59
CA ILE A 66 -2.33 -18.87 4.76
C ILE A 66 -3.72 -19.17 5.33
N VAL A 67 -4.56 -18.13 5.47
CA VAL A 67 -5.93 -18.27 6.00
C VAL A 67 -6.94 -18.74 4.94
N LYS A 68 -6.49 -18.99 3.71
CA LYS A 68 -7.30 -19.48 2.57
C LYS A 68 -8.50 -18.59 2.26
N ILE A 69 -8.32 -17.27 2.33
CA ILE A 69 -9.32 -16.31 1.84
C ILE A 69 -9.17 -16.20 0.33
N GLU A 70 -10.11 -16.82 -0.39
CA GLU A 70 -10.17 -16.77 -1.85
C GLU A 70 -11.26 -15.83 -2.34
N VAL A 71 -11.00 -15.19 -3.47
CA VAL A 71 -11.88 -14.19 -4.06
C VAL A 71 -12.30 -14.66 -5.45
N GLY A 72 -13.62 -14.85 -5.63
CA GLY A 72 -14.18 -15.40 -6.86
C GLY A 72 -14.69 -14.35 -7.87
N SER A 73 -14.75 -13.07 -7.47
CA SER A 73 -15.34 -12.02 -8.30
C SER A 73 -14.64 -10.68 -8.14
N ALA A 74 -14.78 -9.78 -9.12
CA ALA A 74 -14.24 -8.43 -9.03
C ALA A 74 -14.85 -7.63 -7.86
N ILE A 75 -16.12 -7.87 -7.53
CA ILE A 75 -16.81 -7.21 -6.40
C ILE A 75 -16.20 -7.66 -5.07
N SER A 76 -15.97 -8.95 -4.89
CA SER A 76 -15.31 -9.45 -3.68
C SER A 76 -13.86 -8.98 -3.58
N ALA A 77 -13.17 -8.81 -4.71
CA ALA A 77 -11.83 -8.22 -4.75
C ALA A 77 -11.82 -6.75 -4.33
N LEU A 78 -12.83 -5.98 -4.76
CA LEU A 78 -13.00 -4.59 -4.35
C LEU A 78 -13.23 -4.49 -2.83
N ILE A 79 -14.15 -5.27 -2.28
CA ILE A 79 -14.44 -5.28 -0.84
C ILE A 79 -13.19 -5.64 -0.04
N LEU A 80 -12.46 -6.68 -0.46
CA LEU A 80 -11.24 -7.07 0.24
C LEU A 80 -10.15 -6.00 0.11
N GLY A 81 -10.04 -5.33 -1.05
CA GLY A 81 -9.15 -4.19 -1.24
C GLY A 81 -9.47 -3.03 -0.28
N ILE A 82 -10.74 -2.69 -0.08
CA ILE A 82 -11.17 -1.68 0.91
C ILE A 82 -10.72 -2.11 2.31
N MET A 83 -11.01 -3.36 2.71
CA MET A 83 -10.63 -3.88 4.03
C MET A 83 -9.12 -3.85 4.25
N ILE A 84 -8.34 -4.20 3.22
CA ILE A 84 -6.88 -4.14 3.25
C ILE A 84 -6.40 -2.71 3.46
N GLY A 85 -6.88 -1.77 2.66
CA GLY A 85 -6.48 -0.36 2.75
C GLY A 85 -6.81 0.25 4.11
N SER A 86 -8.03 0.00 4.62
CA SER A 86 -8.44 0.42 5.96
C SER A 86 -7.60 -0.22 7.06
N SER A 87 -7.22 -1.50 6.91
CA SER A 87 -6.39 -2.20 7.90
C SER A 87 -4.96 -1.66 7.91
N VAL A 88 -4.38 -1.36 6.75
CA VAL A 88 -3.04 -0.75 6.64
C VAL A 88 -3.04 0.64 7.27
N LEU A 89 -4.08 1.43 7.01
CA LEU A 89 -4.26 2.72 7.67
C LEU A 89 -4.32 2.56 9.20
N ALA A 90 -5.19 1.69 9.71
CA ALA A 90 -5.45 1.57 11.14
C ALA A 90 -4.27 0.97 11.93
N LEU A 91 -3.58 -0.03 11.37
CA LEU A 91 -2.58 -0.82 12.09
C LEU A 91 -1.15 -0.32 11.89
N PHE A 92 -0.84 0.22 10.72
CA PHE A 92 0.51 0.65 10.40
C PHE A 92 0.60 2.16 10.31
N SER A 93 -0.18 2.75 9.41
CA SER A 93 0.05 4.15 9.04
C SER A 93 -0.33 5.11 10.16
N LEU A 94 -1.53 4.98 10.71
CA LEU A 94 -2.03 5.88 11.75
C LEU A 94 -1.16 5.86 13.02
N PRO A 95 -0.77 4.71 13.62
CA PRO A 95 0.12 4.70 14.78
C PRO A 95 1.50 5.30 14.46
N ILE A 96 2.06 4.99 13.29
CA ILE A 96 3.35 5.52 12.87
C ILE A 96 3.28 7.05 12.75
N HIS A 97 2.21 7.60 12.18
CA HIS A 97 2.10 9.05 12.01
C HIS A 97 1.76 9.75 13.34
N LEU A 98 0.93 9.16 14.18
CA LEU A 98 0.66 9.76 15.50
C LEU A 98 1.87 9.74 16.45
N LEU A 99 2.72 8.72 16.37
CA LEU A 99 3.82 8.51 17.32
C LEU A 99 5.19 8.94 16.81
N VAL A 100 5.42 8.85 15.50
CA VAL A 100 6.74 8.99 14.89
C VAL A 100 6.77 10.16 13.90
N PHE A 101 5.66 10.44 13.20
CA PHE A 101 5.63 11.47 12.16
C PHE A 101 4.41 12.40 12.22
N PRO A 102 4.49 13.63 12.77
CA PRO A 102 3.40 14.62 12.84
C PRO A 102 2.98 15.15 11.46
N ILE A 103 2.44 14.25 10.66
CA ILE A 103 1.83 14.49 9.36
C ILE A 103 0.35 14.73 9.64
N SER A 104 -0.22 15.75 9.02
CA SER A 104 -1.64 16.04 9.12
C SER A 104 -2.45 14.88 8.54
N LEU A 105 -3.23 14.23 9.39
CA LEU A 105 -4.21 13.21 8.99
C LEU A 105 -5.40 13.93 8.34
N ASP A 106 -5.30 14.16 7.03
CA ASP A 106 -6.37 14.74 6.25
C ASP A 106 -7.15 13.67 5.47
N ILE A 107 -8.23 14.09 4.82
CA ILE A 107 -9.05 13.18 4.01
C ILE A 107 -8.24 12.58 2.85
N THR A 108 -7.28 13.31 2.30
CA THR A 108 -6.41 12.86 1.21
C THR A 108 -5.57 11.67 1.67
N TYR A 109 -5.03 11.74 2.87
CA TYR A 109 -4.26 10.68 3.52
C TYR A 109 -5.09 9.44 3.82
N VAL A 110 -6.35 9.61 4.27
CA VAL A 110 -7.24 8.46 4.49
C VAL A 110 -7.59 7.80 3.16
N LEU A 111 -7.92 8.60 2.15
CA LEU A 111 -8.28 8.11 0.82
C LEU A 111 -7.12 7.38 0.16
N SER A 112 -5.90 7.92 0.23
CA SER A 112 -4.71 7.32 -0.36
C SER A 112 -4.54 5.86 0.12
N HIS A 113 -4.63 5.61 1.42
CA HIS A 113 -4.52 4.26 1.98
C HIS A 113 -5.65 3.31 1.57
N VAL A 114 -6.90 3.80 1.49
CA VAL A 114 -8.02 2.99 1.00
C VAL A 114 -7.81 2.63 -0.48
N PHE A 115 -7.40 3.60 -1.30
CA PHE A 115 -7.12 3.39 -2.72
C PHE A 115 -5.91 2.48 -2.94
N TYR A 116 -4.88 2.56 -2.11
CA TYR A 116 -3.76 1.63 -2.11
C TYR A 116 -4.23 0.18 -1.95
N GLY A 117 -5.11 -0.09 -0.98
CA GLY A 117 -5.67 -1.42 -0.77
C GLY A 117 -6.52 -1.89 -1.97
N ILE A 118 -7.40 -1.02 -2.47
CA ILE A 118 -8.26 -1.30 -3.63
C ILE A 118 -7.42 -1.63 -4.87
N LEU A 119 -6.53 -0.73 -5.27
CA LEU A 119 -5.73 -0.88 -6.48
C LEU A 119 -4.79 -2.07 -6.35
N GLY A 120 -4.11 -2.22 -5.22
CA GLY A 120 -3.23 -3.35 -4.97
C GLY A 120 -3.97 -4.67 -5.13
N TYR A 121 -5.14 -4.81 -4.50
CA TYR A 121 -5.85 -6.08 -4.54
C TYR A 121 -6.49 -6.37 -5.91
N LEU A 122 -7.01 -5.35 -6.60
CA LEU A 122 -7.54 -5.52 -7.96
C LEU A 122 -6.44 -5.91 -8.95
N ILE A 123 -5.25 -5.31 -8.85
CA ILE A 123 -4.10 -5.67 -9.67
C ILE A 123 -3.68 -7.11 -9.37
N TYR A 124 -3.51 -7.46 -8.09
CA TYR A 124 -3.15 -8.81 -7.67
C TYR A 124 -4.14 -9.87 -8.18
N TYR A 125 -5.44 -9.62 -7.98
CA TYR A 125 -6.51 -10.49 -8.47
C TYR A 125 -6.46 -10.68 -9.99
N SER A 126 -6.27 -9.60 -10.74
CA SER A 126 -6.17 -9.65 -12.21
C SER A 126 -4.97 -10.48 -12.67
N LEU A 127 -3.82 -10.32 -12.02
CA LEU A 127 -2.60 -11.05 -12.32
C LEU A 127 -2.73 -12.57 -12.05
N ILE A 128 -3.42 -12.95 -10.97
CA ILE A 128 -3.64 -14.37 -10.65
C ILE A 128 -4.71 -14.99 -11.53
N LYS A 129 -5.82 -14.27 -11.79
CA LYS A 129 -6.88 -14.74 -12.67
C LYS A 129 -6.33 -15.04 -14.07
N ASN A 130 -5.52 -14.15 -14.63
CA ASN A 130 -4.89 -14.34 -15.94
C ASN A 130 -3.85 -15.47 -15.97
N SER A 131 -3.33 -15.90 -14.81
CA SER A 131 -2.40 -17.03 -14.73
C SER A 131 -3.09 -18.39 -14.63
N LYS A 132 -4.40 -18.44 -14.40
CA LYS A 132 -5.20 -19.68 -14.29
C LYS A 132 -5.97 -20.02 -15.57
N ASN A 133 -6.02 -19.09 -16.52
CA ASN A 133 -6.56 -19.27 -17.87
C ASN A 133 -5.42 -19.54 -18.86
#